data_AF-A0A9N7PKB1-F1
#
_entry.id   AF-A0A9N7PKB1-F1
#
_cell.length_a   1.000
_cell.length_b   1.000
_cell.length_c   1.000
_cell.angle_alpha   90.00
_cell.angle_beta   90.00
_cell.angle_gamma   90.00
#
_symmetry.space_group_name_H-M   'P 1'
#
loop_
_entity.id
_entity.type
_entity.pdbx_description
1 polymer ?
#
loop_
_entity_poly.entity_id
_entity_poly.type
_entity_poly.pdbx_seq_one_letter_code
_entity_poly.pdbx_strand_id
1 'polypeptide(L)'
;MYLMKNIKQIFDYKIKEFLALSGGLTLIFLLTRLDTPDFIDGYMLAILITISMMGRYNFVSEHIVKEDSIYLKKHKATLKYIISKNLVTLFLVMILVFIVFLLEFIITKATLSYEFYFKSLILSILTMAFNNIIFMFNNKPEKSSSAEFDEWTSIVLGFKSLINSLPSILIVFIILYFNKYLYNINMYDALIVEIMSIILLNFKLKSEYK
;
A
#
# COMPACT_ATOMS: atom_id res chain seq x y z
N MET A 1 16.47 12.34 4.63
CA MET A 1 15.90 12.40 5.99
C MET A 1 14.48 11.84 6.06
N TYR A 2 13.51 12.33 5.28
CA TYR A 2 12.11 11.84 5.27
C TYR A 2 11.98 10.35 4.95
N LEU A 3 12.65 9.90 3.88
CA LEU A 3 12.60 8.51 3.44
C LEU A 3 13.12 7.55 4.52
N MET A 4 14.29 7.86 5.07
CA MET A 4 14.89 7.06 6.14
C MET A 4 14.06 7.08 7.44
N LYS A 5 13.38 8.20 7.74
CA LYS A 5 12.44 8.28 8.87
C LYS A 5 11.22 7.40 8.63
N ASN A 6 10.56 7.49 7.47
CA ASN A 6 9.38 6.69 7.16
C ASN A 6 9.69 5.20 7.16
N ILE A 7 10.84 4.81 6.59
CA ILE A 7 11.35 3.44 6.68
C ILE A 7 11.50 3.06 8.16
N LYS A 8 12.25 3.86 8.92
CA LYS A 8 12.49 3.61 10.35
C LYS A 8 11.18 3.49 11.15
N GLN A 9 10.17 4.32 10.90
CA GLN A 9 8.87 4.25 11.56
C GLN A 9 8.11 2.94 11.29
N ILE A 10 8.18 2.43 10.04
CA ILE A 10 7.56 1.15 9.69
C ILE A 10 8.27 -0.03 10.37
N PHE A 11 9.59 0.04 10.51
CA PHE A 11 10.40 -1.07 11.04
C PHE A 11 10.63 -1.02 12.57
N ASP A 12 10.69 0.16 13.18
CA ASP A 12 10.99 0.35 14.61
C ASP A 12 9.85 -0.12 15.51
N TYR A 13 8.59 0.04 15.09
CA TYR A 13 7.46 -0.15 16.00
C TYR A 13 6.99 -1.60 16.13
N LYS A 14 7.57 -2.56 15.38
CA LYS A 14 7.57 -4.02 15.59
C LYS A 14 8.01 -4.74 14.30
N ILE A 15 9.32 -4.78 14.05
CA ILE A 15 9.89 -5.52 12.91
C ILE A 15 9.38 -6.96 12.82
N LYS A 16 9.08 -7.61 13.96
CA LYS A 16 8.54 -8.97 14.00
C LYS A 16 7.14 -9.09 13.40
N GLU A 17 6.24 -8.15 13.66
CA GLU A 17 4.89 -8.14 13.05
C GLU A 17 4.97 -7.87 11.55
N PHE A 18 5.80 -6.90 11.15
CA PHE A 18 6.05 -6.63 9.74
C PHE A 18 6.67 -7.84 9.03
N LEU A 19 7.65 -8.50 9.63
CA LEU A 19 8.28 -9.72 9.10
C LEU A 19 7.29 -10.90 9.03
N ALA A 20 6.42 -11.07 10.03
CA ALA A 20 5.38 -12.09 10.01
C ALA A 20 4.34 -11.83 8.91
N LEU A 21 3.91 -10.58 8.74
CA LEU A 21 2.95 -10.17 7.72
C LEU A 21 3.55 -10.27 6.31
N SER A 22 4.77 -9.78 6.12
CA SER A 22 5.49 -9.90 4.84
C SER A 22 5.82 -11.35 4.49
N GLY A 23 6.26 -12.16 5.45
CA GLY A 23 6.49 -13.60 5.28
C GLY A 23 5.21 -14.34 4.91
N GLY A 24 4.11 -14.08 5.62
CA GLY A 24 2.80 -14.67 5.33
C GLY A 24 2.27 -14.29 3.95
N LEU A 25 2.34 -13.01 3.58
CA LEU A 25 1.95 -12.55 2.24
C LEU A 25 2.82 -13.17 1.14
N THR A 26 4.14 -13.23 1.35
CA THR A 26 5.08 -13.86 0.41
C THR A 26 4.73 -15.32 0.19
N LEU A 27 4.44 -16.05 1.27
CA LEU A 27 4.09 -17.47 1.21
C LEU A 27 2.74 -17.68 0.50
N ILE A 28 1.72 -16.89 0.82
CA ILE A 28 0.42 -16.93 0.14
C ILE A 28 0.58 -16.64 -1.36
N PHE A 29 1.35 -15.62 -1.71
CA PHE A 29 1.61 -15.24 -3.10
C PHE A 29 2.33 -16.34 -3.86
N LEU A 30 3.37 -16.91 -3.26
CA LEU A 30 4.13 -18.00 -3.86
C LEU A 30 3.25 -19.24 -4.07
N LEU A 31 2.53 -19.68 -3.05
CA LEU A 31 1.66 -20.87 -3.14
C LEU A 31 0.55 -20.67 -4.18
N THR A 32 -0.14 -19.53 -4.14
CA THR A 32 -1.20 -19.21 -5.13
C THR A 32 -0.65 -19.26 -6.56
N ARG A 33 0.58 -18.75 -6.76
CA ARG A 33 1.22 -18.70 -8.07
C ARG A 33 1.68 -20.07 -8.57
N LEU A 34 2.09 -20.95 -7.66
CA LEU A 34 2.46 -22.33 -7.96
C LEU A 34 1.22 -23.19 -8.27
N ASP A 35 0.13 -23.03 -7.51
CA ASP A 35 -1.09 -23.82 -7.67
C ASP A 35 -1.96 -23.36 -8.85
N THR A 36 -2.01 -22.05 -9.13
CA THR A 36 -2.85 -21.48 -10.18
C THR A 36 -2.06 -20.58 -11.13
N PRO A 37 -1.17 -21.16 -11.96
CA PRO A 37 -0.20 -20.37 -12.68
C PRO A 37 -0.77 -19.46 -13.76
N ASP A 38 -1.93 -19.83 -14.31
CA ASP A 38 -2.60 -19.07 -15.36
C ASP A 38 -3.47 -17.93 -14.83
N PHE A 39 -3.67 -17.83 -13.51
CA PHE A 39 -4.53 -16.83 -12.89
C PHE A 39 -3.82 -15.48 -12.66
N ILE A 40 -3.28 -14.92 -13.74
CA ILE A 40 -2.48 -13.69 -13.77
C ILE A 40 -3.24 -12.50 -13.18
N ASP A 41 -4.54 -12.36 -13.48
CA ASP A 41 -5.37 -11.28 -12.97
C ASP A 41 -5.53 -11.35 -11.44
N GLY A 42 -5.64 -12.57 -10.89
CA GLY A 42 -5.70 -12.77 -9.44
C GLY A 42 -4.42 -12.35 -8.75
N TYR A 43 -3.28 -12.65 -9.36
CA TYR A 43 -1.98 -12.22 -8.86
C TYR A 43 -1.83 -10.69 -8.93
N MET A 44 -2.25 -10.06 -10.03
CA MET A 44 -2.31 -8.60 -10.15
C MET A 44 -3.16 -7.98 -9.04
N LEU A 45 -4.35 -8.54 -8.79
CA LEU A 45 -5.26 -8.10 -7.74
C LEU A 45 -4.64 -8.18 -6.34
N ALA A 46 -3.93 -9.27 -6.06
CA ALA A 46 -3.24 -9.46 -4.80
C ALA A 46 -2.14 -8.40 -4.57
N ILE A 47 -1.35 -8.07 -5.60
CA ILE A 47 -0.36 -6.99 -5.56
C ILE A 47 -1.03 -5.65 -5.23
N LEU A 48 -2.09 -5.29 -5.95
CA LEU A 48 -2.76 -4.01 -5.78
C LEU A 48 -3.44 -3.88 -4.40
N ILE A 49 -4.04 -4.96 -3.89
CA ILE A 49 -4.55 -5.00 -2.50
C ILE A 49 -3.41 -4.78 -1.51
N THR A 50 -2.24 -5.39 -1.74
CA THR A 50 -1.09 -5.25 -0.83
C THR A 50 -0.56 -3.82 -0.83
N ILE A 51 -0.48 -3.15 -1.98
CA ILE A 51 -0.15 -1.72 -2.07
C ILE A 51 -1.15 -0.88 -1.29
N SER A 52 -2.43 -1.19 -1.44
CA SER A 52 -3.51 -0.49 -0.76
C SER A 52 -3.40 -0.61 0.76
N MET A 53 -3.19 -1.83 1.26
CA MET A 53 -3.06 -2.10 2.69
C MET A 53 -1.79 -1.52 3.29
N MET A 54 -0.64 -1.67 2.61
CA MET A 54 0.62 -1.10 3.08
C MET A 54 0.58 0.43 3.08
N GLY A 55 -0.02 1.04 2.05
CA GLY A 55 -0.25 2.48 1.99
C GLY A 55 -1.13 2.94 3.15
N ARG A 56 -2.24 2.25 3.38
CA ARG A 56 -3.17 2.55 4.48
C ARG A 56 -2.53 2.42 5.85
N TYR A 57 -1.77 1.36 6.09
CA TYR A 57 -0.99 1.20 7.31
C TYR A 57 -0.05 2.38 7.51
N ASN A 58 0.68 2.77 6.46
CA ASN A 58 1.59 3.90 6.50
C ASN A 58 0.86 5.20 6.83
N PHE A 59 -0.31 5.48 6.27
CA PHE A 59 -1.01 6.76 6.46
C PHE A 59 -1.93 6.85 7.68
N VAL A 60 -2.51 5.75 8.15
CA VAL A 60 -3.65 5.76 9.08
C VAL A 60 -3.32 5.11 10.43
N SER A 61 -2.24 4.33 10.53
CA SER A 61 -1.86 3.68 11.78
C SER A 61 -1.59 4.71 12.89
N GLU A 62 -2.22 4.55 14.06
CA GLU A 62 -2.25 5.55 15.13
C GLU A 62 -0.85 5.97 15.61
N HIS A 63 0.08 5.03 15.76
CA HIS A 63 1.44 5.34 16.20
C HIS A 63 2.19 6.17 15.15
N ILE A 64 2.00 5.87 13.85
CA ILE A 64 2.61 6.63 12.76
C ILE A 64 1.99 8.04 12.67
N VAL A 65 0.66 8.14 12.72
CA VAL A 65 -0.06 9.42 12.65
C VAL A 65 0.33 10.34 13.81
N LYS A 66 0.48 9.80 15.03
CA LYS A 66 0.93 10.59 16.19
C LYS A 66 2.30 11.22 15.94
N GLU A 67 3.29 10.44 15.54
CA GLU A 67 4.63 10.95 15.26
C GLU A 67 4.67 11.93 14.08
N ASP A 68 3.85 11.68 13.07
CA ASP A 68 3.77 12.53 11.90
C ASP A 68 3.12 13.86 12.21
N SER A 69 2.10 13.90 13.07
CA SER A 69 1.46 15.13 13.50
C SER A 69 2.45 16.08 14.19
N ILE A 70 3.33 15.55 15.06
CA ILE A 70 4.38 16.31 15.75
C ILE A 70 5.37 16.86 14.72
N TYR A 71 5.78 16.00 13.79
CA TYR A 71 6.78 16.33 12.80
C TYR A 71 6.28 17.36 11.76
N LEU A 72 5.06 17.18 11.26
CA LEU A 72 4.44 18.06 10.27
C LEU A 72 4.21 19.46 10.82
N LYS A 73 3.80 19.59 12.10
CA LYS A 73 3.71 20.88 12.79
C LYS A 73 5.07 21.59 12.87
N LYS A 74 6.14 20.85 13.17
CA LYS A 74 7.50 21.42 13.31
C LYS A 74 8.13 21.83 11.99
N HIS A 75 8.00 21.01 10.94
CA HIS A 75 8.75 21.18 9.70
C HIS A 75 7.94 21.72 8.51
N LYS A 76 6.61 21.77 8.62
CA LYS A 76 5.68 22.32 7.59
C LYS A 76 5.91 21.79 6.17
N ALA A 77 6.43 20.56 6.03
CA ALA A 77 6.86 19.98 4.77
C ALA A 77 5.96 18.81 4.32
N THR A 78 4.66 19.08 4.24
CA THR A 78 3.60 18.11 3.89
C THR A 78 3.81 17.44 2.53
N LEU A 79 4.29 18.16 1.52
CA LEU A 79 4.52 17.60 0.17
C LEU A 79 5.61 16.52 0.18
N LYS A 80 6.77 16.83 0.76
CA LYS A 80 7.91 15.88 0.87
C LYS A 80 7.51 14.64 1.67
N TYR A 81 6.67 14.85 2.69
CA TYR A 81 6.12 13.77 3.49
C TYR A 81 5.24 12.81 2.68
N ILE A 82 4.27 13.32 1.90
CA ILE A 82 3.39 12.49 1.05
C ILE A 82 4.22 11.69 0.05
N ILE A 83 5.09 12.36 -0.72
CA ILE A 83 5.95 11.72 -1.73
C ILE A 83 6.78 10.61 -1.08
N SER A 84 7.37 10.89 0.08
CA SER A 84 8.20 9.92 0.80
C SER A 84 7.40 8.72 1.29
N LYS A 85 6.11 8.87 1.65
CA LYS A 85 5.28 7.73 2.05
C LYS A 85 4.89 6.86 0.88
N ASN A 86 4.48 7.47 -0.23
CA ASN A 86 4.10 6.74 -1.44
C ASN A 86 5.29 5.94 -1.98
N LEU A 87 6.47 6.56 -2.07
CA LEU A 87 7.69 5.88 -2.52
C LEU A 87 8.07 4.70 -1.61
N VAL A 88 7.98 4.87 -0.29
CA VAL A 88 8.29 3.78 0.65
C VAL A 88 7.29 2.63 0.50
N THR A 89 5.99 2.92 0.41
CA THR A 89 4.96 1.90 0.18
C THR A 89 5.23 1.13 -1.11
N LEU A 90 5.46 1.83 -2.22
CA LEU A 90 5.71 1.20 -3.52
C LEU A 90 6.98 0.34 -3.48
N PHE A 91 8.07 0.86 -2.91
CA PHE A 91 9.34 0.15 -2.82
C PHE A 91 9.22 -1.12 -1.98
N LEU A 92 8.53 -1.07 -0.83
CA LEU A 92 8.31 -2.23 0.02
C LEU A 92 7.54 -3.33 -0.71
N VAL A 93 6.45 -2.99 -1.40
CA VAL A 93 5.67 -4.00 -2.12
C VAL A 93 6.44 -4.55 -3.33
N MET A 94 7.18 -3.70 -4.06
CA MET A 94 8.01 -4.16 -5.16
C MET A 94 9.10 -5.15 -4.70
N ILE A 95 9.69 -4.94 -3.52
CA ILE A 95 10.62 -5.91 -2.93
C ILE A 95 9.92 -7.23 -2.64
N LEU A 96 8.72 -7.21 -2.04
CA LEU A 96 7.98 -8.44 -1.73
C LEU A 96 7.64 -9.22 -2.99
N VAL A 97 7.11 -8.52 -3.99
CA VAL A 97 6.78 -9.10 -5.30
C VAL A 97 8.03 -9.68 -5.96
N PHE A 98 9.16 -8.96 -5.92
CA PHE A 98 10.44 -9.45 -6.43
C PHE A 98 10.90 -10.73 -5.71
N ILE A 99 10.77 -10.82 -4.39
CA ILE A 99 11.12 -12.02 -3.62
C ILE A 99 10.24 -13.19 -4.04
N VAL A 100 8.92 -13.00 -4.15
CA VAL A 100 8.00 -14.04 -4.62
C VAL A 100 8.41 -14.57 -5.99
N PHE A 101 8.69 -13.67 -6.93
CA PHE A 101 9.12 -14.06 -8.28
C PHE A 101 10.47 -14.77 -8.29
N LEU A 102 11.42 -14.33 -7.47
CA LEU A 102 12.71 -15.00 -7.37
C LEU A 102 12.54 -16.43 -6.87
N LEU A 103 11.70 -16.63 -5.85
CA LEU A 103 11.38 -17.96 -5.32
C LEU A 103 10.64 -18.81 -6.35
N GLU A 104 9.64 -18.26 -7.02
CA GLU A 104 8.91 -18.94 -8.10
C GLU A 104 9.89 -19.39 -9.20
N PHE A 105 10.75 -18.49 -9.68
CA PHE A 105 11.74 -18.79 -10.71
C PHE A 105 12.71 -19.90 -10.28
N ILE A 106 13.14 -19.91 -9.02
CA ILE A 106 14.01 -20.98 -8.50
C ILE A 106 13.32 -22.33 -8.63
N ILE A 107 12.01 -22.40 -8.34
CA ILE A 107 11.20 -23.63 -8.31
C ILE A 107 10.79 -24.08 -9.72
N THR A 108 10.20 -23.19 -10.52
CA THR A 108 9.52 -23.53 -11.78
C THR A 108 10.38 -23.26 -13.02
N LYS A 109 11.44 -22.45 -12.88
CA LYS A 109 12.21 -21.89 -14.01
C LYS A 109 11.38 -21.04 -14.98
N ALA A 110 10.17 -20.65 -14.58
CA ALA A 110 9.29 -19.77 -15.36
C ALA A 110 9.37 -18.32 -14.84
N THR A 111 9.07 -17.37 -15.74
CA THR A 111 8.96 -15.94 -15.42
C THR A 111 7.72 -15.38 -16.08
N LEU A 112 7.15 -14.31 -15.51
CA LEU A 112 6.11 -13.55 -16.20
C LEU A 112 6.70 -12.68 -17.31
N SER A 113 5.83 -12.20 -18.20
CA SER A 113 6.23 -11.30 -19.28
C SER A 113 6.62 -9.92 -18.74
N TYR A 114 7.50 -9.21 -19.46
CA TYR A 114 7.80 -7.81 -19.20
C TYR A 114 6.54 -6.93 -19.14
N GLU A 115 5.58 -7.22 -20.01
CA GLU A 115 4.29 -6.51 -20.06
C GLU A 115 3.52 -6.61 -18.75
N PHE A 116 3.53 -7.79 -18.11
CA PHE A 116 2.90 -7.96 -16.80
C PHE A 116 3.55 -7.03 -15.78
N TYR A 117 4.88 -7.02 -15.66
CA TYR A 117 5.59 -6.19 -14.70
C TYR A 117 5.34 -4.70 -14.91
N PHE A 118 5.41 -4.26 -16.17
CA PHE A 118 5.15 -2.86 -16.52
C PHE A 118 3.71 -2.47 -16.21
N LYS A 119 2.75 -3.37 -16.49
CA LYS A 119 1.35 -3.14 -16.18
C LYS A 119 1.08 -3.11 -14.69
N SER A 120 1.68 -4.02 -13.92
CA SER A 120 1.61 -4.01 -12.46
C SER A 120 2.10 -2.70 -11.89
N LEU A 121 3.23 -2.17 -12.38
CA LEU A 121 3.76 -0.88 -11.93
C LEU A 121 2.79 0.28 -12.22
N ILE A 122 2.22 0.35 -13.42
CA ILE A 122 1.25 1.40 -13.79
C ILE A 122 0.04 1.35 -12.85
N LEU A 123 -0.56 0.17 -12.69
CA LEU A 123 -1.74 0.01 -11.85
C LEU A 123 -1.42 0.25 -10.37
N SER A 124 -0.21 -0.08 -9.93
CA SER A 124 0.30 0.18 -8.58
C SER A 124 0.35 1.67 -8.27
N ILE A 125 0.92 2.47 -9.19
CA ILE A 125 0.96 3.94 -9.07
C ILE A 125 -0.46 4.49 -8.99
N LEU A 126 -1.36 4.02 -9.85
CA LEU A 126 -2.75 4.47 -9.85
C LEU A 126 -3.48 4.09 -8.55
N THR A 127 -3.27 2.87 -8.03
CA THR A 127 -3.83 2.44 -6.74
C THR A 127 -3.34 3.32 -5.59
N MET A 128 -2.06 3.72 -5.57
CA MET A 128 -1.58 4.69 -4.58
C MET A 128 -2.28 6.05 -4.72
N ALA A 129 -2.43 6.53 -5.95
CA ALA A 129 -3.06 7.82 -6.22
C ALA A 129 -4.48 7.87 -5.66
N PHE A 130 -5.27 6.83 -5.94
CA PHE A 130 -6.62 6.73 -5.41
C PHE A 130 -6.64 6.55 -3.89
N ASN A 131 -5.69 5.83 -3.31
CA ASN A 131 -5.58 5.75 -1.86
C ASN A 131 -5.29 7.12 -1.23
N ASN A 132 -4.44 7.95 -1.82
CA ASN A 132 -4.23 9.33 -1.35
C ASN A 132 -5.55 10.11 -1.33
N ILE A 133 -6.37 9.97 -2.37
CA ILE A 133 -7.70 10.60 -2.45
C ILE A 133 -8.61 10.06 -1.34
N ILE A 134 -8.67 8.74 -1.16
CA ILE A 134 -9.48 8.11 -0.10
C ILE A 134 -9.02 8.61 1.28
N PHE A 135 -7.72 8.73 1.51
CA PHE A 135 -7.18 9.24 2.77
C PHE A 135 -7.62 10.67 3.05
N MET A 136 -7.91 11.52 2.05
CA MET A 136 -8.45 12.84 2.33
C MET A 136 -9.81 12.80 3.07
N PHE A 137 -10.59 11.73 2.87
CA PHE A 137 -11.93 11.58 3.43
C PHE A 137 -11.99 10.57 4.58
N ASN A 138 -11.09 9.59 4.61
CA ASN A 138 -11.12 8.46 5.54
C ASN A 138 -9.83 8.29 6.36
N ASN A 139 -9.25 9.40 6.84
CA ASN A 139 -7.99 9.40 7.61
C ASN A 139 -8.13 9.13 9.12
N LYS A 140 -9.20 8.47 9.56
CA LYS A 140 -9.39 8.29 11.01
C LYS A 140 -8.31 7.36 11.55
N PRO A 141 -7.47 7.81 12.51
CA PRO A 141 -6.38 6.99 13.02
C PRO A 141 -6.89 5.65 13.52
N GLU A 142 -6.24 4.57 13.13
CA GLU A 142 -6.60 3.23 13.53
C GLU A 142 -5.68 2.74 14.64
N LYS A 143 -6.31 2.25 15.71
CA LYS A 143 -5.60 1.56 16.79
C LYS A 143 -4.84 0.38 16.19
N SER A 144 -3.52 0.41 16.26
CA SER A 144 -2.72 -0.74 15.92
C SER A 144 -2.86 -1.81 17.00
N SER A 145 -2.77 -3.09 16.62
CA SER A 145 -2.68 -4.26 17.52
C SER A 145 -1.45 -4.24 18.45
N SER A 146 -0.71 -3.14 18.47
CA SER A 146 0.47 -2.92 19.26
C SER A 146 0.19 -2.65 20.73
N ALA A 147 -1.05 -2.33 21.11
CA ALA A 147 -1.44 -2.33 22.52
C ALA A 147 -1.67 -3.78 22.96
N GLU A 148 -1.35 -4.11 24.20
CA GLU A 148 -1.71 -5.40 24.79
C GLU A 148 -3.24 -5.51 24.81
N PHE A 149 -3.78 -6.14 23.77
CA PHE A 149 -5.18 -6.46 23.64
C PHE A 149 -5.35 -7.96 23.85
N ASP A 150 -6.45 -8.35 24.49
CA ASP A 150 -6.92 -9.72 24.46
C ASP A 150 -7.27 -10.14 23.02
N GLU A 151 -7.28 -11.45 22.77
CA GLU A 151 -7.51 -12.03 21.44
C GLU A 151 -8.82 -11.53 20.82
N TRP A 152 -9.88 -11.44 21.62
CA TRP A 152 -11.19 -10.98 21.16
C TRP A 152 -11.16 -9.52 20.70
N THR A 153 -10.55 -8.62 21.48
CA THR A 153 -10.39 -7.22 21.06
C THR A 153 -9.52 -7.11 19.82
N SER A 154 -8.49 -7.94 19.67
CA SER A 154 -7.66 -7.98 18.46
C SER A 154 -8.47 -8.38 17.22
N ILE A 155 -9.35 -9.37 17.33
CA ILE A 155 -10.27 -9.79 16.25
C ILE A 155 -11.23 -8.65 15.90
N VAL A 156 -11.87 -8.03 16.89
CA VAL A 156 -12.82 -6.93 16.67
C VAL A 156 -12.15 -5.73 16.00
N LEU A 157 -10.94 -5.37 16.43
CA LEU A 157 -10.14 -4.32 15.82
C LEU A 157 -9.73 -4.67 14.39
N GLY A 158 -9.36 -5.93 14.13
CA GLY A 158 -9.06 -6.44 12.79
C GLY A 158 -10.25 -6.31 11.84
N PHE A 159 -11.44 -6.77 12.25
CA PHE A 159 -12.67 -6.61 11.47
C PHE A 159 -13.01 -5.15 11.21
N LYS A 160 -12.88 -4.29 12.22
CA LYS A 160 -13.13 -2.86 12.06
C LYS A 160 -12.15 -2.23 11.06
N SER A 161 -10.88 -2.61 11.13
CA SER A 161 -9.86 -2.16 10.17
C SER A 161 -10.17 -2.62 8.75
N LEU A 162 -10.64 -3.87 8.59
CA LEU A 162 -11.06 -4.40 7.29
C LEU A 162 -12.25 -3.63 6.72
N ILE A 163 -13.28 -3.35 7.52
CA ILE A 163 -14.42 -2.52 7.10
C ILE A 163 -13.96 -1.11 6.70
N ASN A 164 -13.10 -0.48 7.48
CA ASN A 164 -12.57 0.85 7.17
C ASN A 164 -11.65 0.85 5.94
N SER A 165 -11.05 -0.30 5.59
CA SER A 165 -10.24 -0.48 4.39
C SER A 165 -11.06 -0.72 3.13
N LEU A 166 -12.36 -1.03 3.26
CA LEU A 166 -13.24 -1.41 2.16
C LEU A 166 -13.22 -0.42 0.98
N PRO A 167 -13.22 0.92 1.16
CA PRO A 167 -13.09 1.84 0.03
C PRO A 167 -11.78 1.64 -0.76
N SER A 168 -10.69 1.38 -0.05
CA SER A 168 -9.35 1.15 -0.58
C SER A 168 -9.24 -0.21 -1.27
N ILE A 169 -10.05 -1.18 -0.85
CA ILE A 169 -10.18 -2.48 -1.52
C ILE A 169 -11.02 -2.33 -2.79
N LEU A 170 -12.20 -1.70 -2.69
CA LEU A 170 -13.11 -1.52 -3.83
C LEU A 170 -12.45 -0.77 -4.98
N ILE A 171 -11.61 0.23 -4.70
CA ILE A 171 -10.92 0.96 -5.75
C ILE A 171 -9.93 0.10 -6.53
N VAL A 172 -9.33 -0.93 -5.91
CA VAL A 172 -8.49 -1.91 -6.61
C VAL A 172 -9.30 -2.68 -7.65
N PHE A 173 -10.49 -3.15 -7.27
CA PHE A 173 -11.39 -3.85 -8.19
C PHE A 173 -11.84 -2.93 -9.33
N ILE A 174 -12.19 -1.67 -9.02
CA ILE A 174 -12.60 -0.69 -10.03
C ILE A 174 -11.44 -0.40 -11.01
N ILE A 175 -10.22 -0.19 -10.52
CA ILE A 175 -9.03 0.04 -11.35
C ILE A 175 -8.80 -1.13 -12.30
N LEU A 176 -8.84 -2.37 -11.79
CA LEU A 176 -8.65 -3.56 -12.61
C LEU A 176 -9.75 -3.74 -13.64
N TYR A 177 -11.01 -3.58 -13.23
CA TYR A 177 -12.15 -3.67 -14.12
C TYR A 177 -12.07 -2.64 -15.24
N PHE A 178 -11.82 -1.37 -14.89
CA PHE A 178 -11.68 -0.29 -15.86
C PHE A 178 -10.54 -0.55 -16.82
N ASN A 179 -9.39 -0.99 -16.27
CA ASN A 179 -8.22 -1.29 -17.08
C ASN A 179 -8.43 -2.45 -18.08
N LYS A 180 -9.16 -3.48 -17.66
CA LYS A 180 -9.34 -4.69 -18.46
C LYS A 180 -10.44 -4.54 -19.51
N TYR A 181 -11.52 -3.84 -19.19
CA TYR A 181 -12.73 -3.87 -20.01
C TYR A 181 -13.08 -2.53 -20.67
N LEU A 182 -12.60 -1.41 -20.15
CA LEU A 182 -13.03 -0.08 -20.61
C LEU A 182 -11.91 0.72 -21.26
N TYR A 183 -10.71 0.70 -20.68
CA TYR A 183 -9.63 1.54 -21.14
C TYR A 183 -8.26 1.01 -20.70
N ASN A 184 -7.34 0.82 -21.64
CA ASN A 184 -5.99 0.39 -21.34
C ASN A 184 -5.18 1.54 -20.72
N ILE A 185 -5.13 1.60 -19.39
CA ILE A 185 -4.46 2.68 -18.66
C ILE A 185 -2.97 2.66 -18.97
N ASN A 186 -2.45 3.80 -19.46
CA ASN A 186 -1.03 3.96 -19.74
C ASN A 186 -0.29 4.63 -18.57
N MET A 187 1.03 4.69 -18.65
CA MET A 187 1.89 5.26 -17.60
C MET A 187 1.64 6.76 -17.39
N TYR A 188 1.39 7.53 -18.45
CA TYR A 188 1.15 8.97 -18.36
C TYR A 188 -0.14 9.27 -17.60
N ASP A 189 -1.20 8.52 -17.88
CA ASP A 189 -2.48 8.64 -17.17
C ASP A 189 -2.29 8.39 -15.67
N ALA A 190 -1.58 7.32 -15.31
CA ALA A 190 -1.30 7.00 -13.91
C ALA A 190 -0.47 8.09 -13.20
N LEU A 191 0.55 8.62 -13.87
CA LEU A 191 1.39 9.70 -13.32
C LEU A 191 0.63 11.02 -13.13
N ILE A 192 -0.24 11.38 -14.07
CA ILE A 192 -1.08 12.57 -13.96
C ILE A 192 -2.01 12.45 -12.74
N VAL A 193 -2.67 11.30 -12.59
CA VAL A 193 -3.57 11.06 -11.44
C VAL A 193 -2.78 11.04 -10.12
N GLU A 194 -1.59 10.46 -10.09
CA GLU A 194 -0.70 10.48 -8.92
C GLU A 194 -0.32 11.91 -8.52
N ILE A 195 0.16 12.72 -9.46
CA ILE A 195 0.53 14.13 -9.21
C ILE A 195 -0.67 14.91 -8.66
N MET A 196 -1.85 14.76 -9.28
CA MET A 196 -3.07 15.42 -8.81
C MET A 196 -3.47 14.98 -7.41
N SER A 197 -3.39 13.68 -7.11
CA SER A 197 -3.70 13.14 -5.79
C SER A 197 -2.78 13.71 -4.70
N ILE A 198 -1.49 13.85 -5.00
CA ILE A 198 -0.49 14.42 -4.07
C ILE A 198 -0.80 15.89 -3.80
N ILE A 199 -1.15 16.66 -4.85
CA ILE A 199 -1.51 18.07 -4.71
C ILE A 199 -2.75 18.23 -3.81
N LEU A 200 -3.80 17.45 -4.06
CA LEU A 200 -5.04 17.48 -3.29
C LEU A 200 -4.82 17.11 -1.83
N LEU A 201 -4.10 16.01 -1.58
CA LEU A 201 -3.78 15.57 -0.21
C LEU A 201 -2.91 16.61 0.51
N ASN A 202 -1.96 17.24 -0.18
CA ASN A 202 -1.13 18.30 0.38
C ASN A 202 -1.96 19.51 0.83
N PHE A 203 -2.97 19.93 0.06
CA PHE A 203 -3.87 21.01 0.49
C PHE A 203 -4.64 20.64 1.75
N LYS A 204 -5.18 19.41 1.80
CA LYS A 204 -5.91 18.89 2.97
C LYS A 204 -5.03 18.88 4.22
N LEU A 205 -3.84 18.26 4.17
CA LEU A 205 -2.94 18.19 5.33
C LEU A 205 -2.44 19.56 5.76
N LYS A 206 -2.14 20.47 4.83
CA LYS A 206 -1.75 21.85 5.20
C LYS A 206 -2.86 22.58 5.95
N SER A 207 -4.12 22.34 5.64
CA SER A 207 -5.24 22.96 6.36
C SER A 207 -5.36 22.45 7.81
N GLU A 208 -4.99 21.20 8.05
CA GLU A 208 -5.09 20.55 9.37
C GLU A 208 -3.91 20.85 10.30
N TYR A 209 -2.72 21.12 9.74
CA TYR A 209 -1.49 21.36 10.50
C TYR A 209 -0.97 22.81 10.38
N LYS A 210 -1.85 23.76 10.10
CA LYS A 210 -1.54 25.20 10.04
C LYS A 210 -1.12 25.77 11.40
#